data_AF-A0A1B6DSM2-F1
#
_entry.id   AF-A0A1B6DSM2-F1
#
_cell.length_a   1.000
_cell.length_b   1.000
_cell.length_c   1.000
_cell.angle_alpha   90.00
_cell.angle_beta   90.00
_cell.angle_gamma   90.00
#
_symmetry.space_group_name_H-M   'P 1'
#
loop_
_entity.id
_entity.type
_entity.pdbx_description
1 polymer ?
#
loop_
_entity_poly.entity_id
_entity_poly.type
_entity_poly.pdbx_seq_one_letter_code
_entity_poly.pdbx_strand_id
1 'polypeptide(L)'
;ILLQLFNMIYYFIQNYIDWIGRTDYAQLKVYCPNSDTQYGIVLAVVEFKVPKSVFVMFHCIYESKLDTFKRMLRETEVIDWTQKISIKISNKELVPVMASIAEENKVHCYAAEYYQVWLPPEKSENIEINNIPADLELRDLEEQHTDIVNKTWANRGPDTDKLIRNFIMLNGGVGLFNKGPTIPCAGPSSTTSTVSECCSL
;
A
#
# COMPACT_ATOMS: atom_id res chain seq x y z
N ILE A 1 11.83 -6.54 14.87
CA ILE A 1 11.23 -7.26 13.71
C ILE A 1 9.77 -7.60 13.97
N LEU A 2 9.41 -8.46 14.95
CA LEU A 2 7.99 -8.81 15.23
C LEU A 2 7.06 -7.61 15.49
N LEU A 3 7.49 -6.64 16.31
CA LEU A 3 6.76 -5.38 16.54
C LEU A 3 6.59 -4.54 15.26
N GLN A 4 7.60 -4.50 14.38
CA GLN A 4 7.53 -3.75 13.12
C GLN A 4 6.58 -4.42 12.11
N LEU A 5 6.55 -5.75 12.07
CA LEU A 5 5.63 -6.51 11.21
C LEU A 5 4.18 -6.36 11.69
N PHE A 6 3.96 -6.36 13.00
CA PHE A 6 2.64 -6.09 13.60
C PHE A 6 2.18 -4.65 13.29
N ASN A 7 3.10 -3.68 13.39
CA ASN A 7 2.82 -2.29 13.05
C ASN A 7 2.39 -2.12 11.59
N MET A 8 2.97 -2.88 10.64
CA MET A 8 2.60 -2.74 9.23
C MET A 8 1.14 -3.09 8.96
N ILE A 9 0.68 -4.27 9.39
CA ILE A 9 -0.71 -4.70 9.15
C ILE A 9 -1.68 -3.79 9.92
N TYR A 10 -1.29 -3.35 11.12
CA TYR A 10 -2.06 -2.39 11.90
C TYR A 10 -2.25 -1.07 11.15
N TYR A 11 -1.17 -0.42 10.72
CA TYR A 11 -1.26 0.87 10.00
C TYR A 11 -1.91 0.71 8.62
N PHE A 12 -1.74 -0.42 7.95
CA PHE A 12 -2.47 -0.73 6.71
C PHE A 12 -3.98 -0.73 6.97
N ILE A 13 -4.46 -1.53 7.93
CA ILE A 13 -5.89 -1.63 8.25
C ILE A 13 -6.42 -0.28 8.73
N GLN A 14 -5.70 0.40 9.63
CA GLN A 14 -6.09 1.69 10.18
C GLN A 14 -6.26 2.75 9.07
N ASN A 15 -5.30 2.85 8.16
CA ASN A 15 -5.36 3.80 7.05
C ASN A 15 -6.61 3.59 6.18
N TYR A 16 -6.97 2.33 5.90
CA TYR A 16 -8.17 2.05 5.11
C TYR A 16 -9.47 2.25 5.89
N ILE A 17 -9.49 2.01 7.21
CA ILE A 17 -10.63 2.39 8.06
C ILE A 17 -10.87 3.90 7.97
N ASP A 18 -9.81 4.70 8.04
CA ASP A 18 -9.91 6.16 7.96
C ASP A 18 -10.43 6.61 6.58
N TRP A 19 -10.00 5.95 5.50
CA TRP A 19 -10.47 6.25 4.15
C TRP A 19 -11.95 5.91 3.97
N ILE A 20 -12.38 4.69 4.31
CA ILE A 20 -13.77 4.29 4.11
C ILE A 20 -14.75 5.08 4.99
N GLY A 21 -14.27 5.70 6.07
CA GLY A 21 -15.05 6.65 6.86
C GLY A 21 -15.26 8.01 6.18
N ARG A 22 -14.44 8.36 5.19
CA ARG A 22 -14.42 9.67 4.50
C ARG A 22 -14.86 9.61 3.05
N THR A 23 -14.78 8.44 2.43
CA THR A 23 -15.04 8.24 0.99
C THR A 23 -15.58 6.85 0.71
N ASP A 24 -16.35 6.72 -0.36
CA ASP A 24 -16.80 5.43 -0.88
C ASP A 24 -15.83 4.82 -1.91
N TYR A 25 -14.64 5.40 -2.05
CA TYR A 25 -13.63 5.04 -3.07
C TYR A 25 -13.13 3.60 -2.96
N ALA A 26 -13.02 3.10 -1.73
CA ALA A 26 -12.50 1.78 -1.43
C ALA A 26 -13.48 1.02 -0.52
N GLN A 27 -13.33 -0.31 -0.50
CA GLN A 27 -13.93 -1.17 0.50
C GLN A 27 -12.84 -1.97 1.18
N LEU A 28 -12.94 -2.15 2.49
CA LEU A 28 -12.03 -2.98 3.28
C LEU A 28 -12.81 -4.17 3.86
N LYS A 29 -12.28 -5.37 3.67
CA LYS A 29 -12.75 -6.60 4.33
C LYS A 29 -11.56 -7.23 5.05
N VAL A 30 -11.76 -7.57 6.32
CA VAL A 30 -10.72 -8.20 7.16
C VAL A 30 -11.22 -9.56 7.62
N TYR A 31 -10.40 -10.58 7.39
CA TYR A 31 -10.68 -11.97 7.71
C TYR A 31 -9.64 -12.52 8.67
N CYS A 32 -10.08 -13.33 9.61
CA CYS A 32 -9.23 -14.13 10.49
C CYS A 32 -9.82 -15.54 10.63
N PRO A 33 -8.99 -16.56 10.85
CA PRO A 33 -9.46 -17.94 11.03
C PRO A 33 -10.45 -18.04 12.17
N ASN A 34 -11.59 -18.68 11.93
CA ASN A 34 -12.64 -18.92 12.94
C ASN A 34 -13.12 -17.65 13.67
N SER A 35 -12.97 -16.48 13.06
CA SER A 35 -13.24 -15.18 13.69
C SER A 35 -12.39 -14.91 14.95
N ASP A 36 -11.27 -15.63 15.11
CA ASP A 36 -10.33 -15.49 16.22
C ASP A 36 -9.17 -14.57 15.83
N THR A 37 -9.22 -13.34 16.33
CA THR A 37 -8.16 -12.34 16.12
C THR A 37 -6.85 -12.67 16.84
N GLN A 38 -6.89 -13.54 17.85
CA GLN A 38 -5.70 -14.02 18.55
C GLN A 38 -5.01 -15.17 17.80
N TYR A 39 -5.64 -15.71 16.75
CA TYR A 39 -5.05 -16.75 15.94
C TYR A 39 -3.78 -16.28 15.20
N GLY A 40 -3.56 -14.97 15.05
CA GLY A 40 -2.33 -14.42 14.49
C GLY A 40 -2.14 -14.67 12.99
N ILE A 41 -3.24 -14.95 12.27
CA ILE A 41 -3.33 -14.89 10.82
C ILE A 41 -4.40 -13.86 10.47
N VAL A 42 -4.05 -12.92 9.60
CA VAL A 42 -4.96 -11.88 9.10
C VAL A 42 -4.85 -11.80 7.58
N LEU A 43 -6.01 -11.74 6.93
CA LEU A 43 -6.18 -11.42 5.53
C LEU A 43 -6.97 -10.13 5.42
N ALA A 44 -6.34 -9.06 4.94
CA ALA A 44 -7.02 -7.80 4.64
C ALA A 44 -7.15 -7.66 3.11
N VAL A 45 -8.36 -7.42 2.63
CA VAL A 45 -8.68 -7.22 1.21
C VAL A 45 -9.24 -5.83 1.04
N VAL A 46 -8.60 -5.05 0.18
CA VAL A 46 -9.01 -3.72 -0.22
C VAL A 46 -9.41 -3.74 -1.69
N GLU A 47 -10.64 -3.36 -1.97
CA GLU A 47 -11.16 -3.24 -3.33
C GLU A 47 -11.34 -1.76 -3.66
N PHE A 48 -10.60 -1.25 -4.64
CA PHE A 48 -10.75 0.10 -5.16
C PHE A 48 -11.77 0.13 -6.29
N LYS A 49 -12.60 1.17 -6.34
CA LYS A 49 -13.60 1.34 -7.40
C LYS A 49 -13.00 1.86 -8.71
N VAL A 50 -12.10 2.85 -8.66
CA VAL A 50 -11.58 3.54 -9.85
C VAL A 50 -10.10 3.98 -9.72
N PRO A 51 -9.15 3.34 -10.40
CA PRO A 51 -9.31 2.16 -11.23
C PRO A 51 -9.77 0.98 -10.40
N LYS A 52 -10.56 0.08 -11.02
CA LYS A 52 -10.93 -1.18 -10.37
C LYS A 52 -9.66 -1.98 -10.12
N SER A 53 -9.31 -2.18 -8.86
CA SER A 53 -8.11 -2.92 -8.46
C SER A 53 -8.30 -3.53 -7.09
N VAL A 54 -7.63 -4.66 -6.85
CA VAL A 54 -7.72 -5.39 -5.58
C VAL A 54 -6.34 -5.53 -4.97
N PHE A 55 -6.25 -5.10 -3.72
CA PHE A 55 -5.05 -5.18 -2.89
C PHE A 55 -5.30 -6.13 -1.75
N VAL A 56 -4.40 -7.08 -1.58
CA VAL A 56 -4.48 -8.10 -0.56
C VAL A 56 -3.25 -8.00 0.31
N MET A 57 -3.44 -7.93 1.63
CA MET A 57 -2.34 -8.02 2.58
C MET A 57 -2.51 -9.26 3.44
N PHE A 58 -1.48 -10.10 3.42
CA PHE A 58 -1.38 -11.26 4.29
C PHE A 58 -0.41 -11.02 5.42
N HIS A 59 -0.84 -11.40 6.61
CA HIS A 59 -0.01 -11.40 7.79
C HIS A 59 -0.14 -12.73 8.54
N CYS A 60 1.00 -13.35 8.86
CA CYS A 60 1.08 -14.53 9.71
C CYS A 60 2.21 -14.29 10.73
N ILE A 61 1.86 -14.27 12.01
CA ILE A 61 2.78 -13.95 13.11
C ILE A 61 3.72 -15.13 13.42
N TYR A 62 3.25 -16.37 13.17
CA TYR A 62 3.93 -17.58 13.63
C TYR A 62 4.27 -18.51 12.48
N GLU A 63 5.55 -18.86 12.34
CA GLU A 63 6.02 -19.87 11.38
C GLU A 63 5.34 -21.23 11.59
N SER A 64 5.00 -21.57 12.84
CA SER A 64 4.25 -22.79 13.18
C SER A 64 2.85 -22.86 12.55
N LYS A 65 2.35 -21.76 11.98
CA LYS A 65 1.03 -21.69 11.34
C LYS A 65 1.10 -21.64 9.80
N LEU A 66 2.28 -21.81 9.21
CA LEU A 66 2.48 -21.80 7.75
C LEU A 66 1.60 -22.83 7.02
N ASP A 67 1.44 -24.04 7.55
CA ASP A 67 0.57 -25.05 6.93
C ASP A 67 -0.90 -24.65 6.95
N THR A 68 -1.35 -24.04 8.05
CA THR A 68 -2.71 -23.50 8.14
C THR A 68 -2.90 -22.38 7.12
N PHE A 69 -1.94 -21.47 7.02
CA PHE A 69 -1.95 -20.39 6.06
C PHE A 69 -2.02 -20.91 4.61
N LYS A 70 -1.18 -21.90 4.27
CA LYS A 70 -1.18 -22.54 2.93
C LYS A 70 -2.52 -23.18 2.61
N ARG A 71 -3.11 -23.91 3.57
CA ARG A 71 -4.45 -24.50 3.40
C ARG A 71 -5.51 -23.43 3.14
N MET A 72 -5.51 -22.36 3.94
CA MET A 72 -6.47 -21.26 3.76
C MET A 72 -6.38 -20.62 2.38
N LEU A 73 -5.17 -20.41 1.85
CA LEU A 73 -4.99 -19.85 0.51
C LEU A 73 -5.53 -20.75 -0.60
N ARG A 74 -5.48 -22.07 -0.42
CA ARG A 74 -6.01 -23.03 -1.41
C ARG A 74 -7.53 -23.13 -1.36
N GLU A 75 -8.10 -23.03 -0.17
CA GLU A 75 -9.53 -23.25 0.07
C GLU A 75 -10.34 -21.94 0.04
N THR A 76 -9.68 -20.78 0.01
CA THR A 76 -10.37 -19.49 0.07
C THR A 76 -11.14 -19.18 -1.20
N GLU A 77 -12.40 -18.78 -1.02
CA GLU A 77 -13.23 -18.18 -2.07
C GLU A 77 -13.19 -16.65 -2.03
N VAL A 78 -12.43 -16.07 -1.09
CA VAL A 78 -12.33 -14.60 -0.90
C VAL A 78 -11.50 -13.95 -2.00
N ILE A 79 -10.51 -14.67 -2.53
CA ILE A 79 -9.61 -14.16 -3.56
C ILE A 79 -10.01 -14.76 -4.90
N ASP A 80 -10.47 -13.90 -5.79
CA ASP A 80 -10.60 -14.24 -7.20
C ASP A 80 -9.22 -14.19 -7.85
N TRP A 81 -8.64 -15.36 -8.14
CA TRP A 81 -7.34 -15.48 -8.79
C TRP A 81 -7.39 -15.15 -10.30
N THR A 82 -8.57 -14.98 -10.89
CA THR A 82 -8.71 -14.69 -12.33
C THR A 82 -8.53 -13.20 -12.67
N GLN A 83 -8.63 -12.32 -11.67
CA GLN A 83 -8.40 -10.90 -11.83
C GLN A 83 -6.97 -10.51 -11.44
N LYS A 84 -6.54 -9.33 -11.89
CA LYS A 84 -5.27 -8.75 -11.46
C LYS A 84 -5.36 -8.34 -9.99
N ILE A 85 -4.53 -8.97 -9.14
CA ILE A 85 -4.45 -8.70 -7.71
C ILE A 85 -3.02 -8.29 -7.34
N SER A 86 -2.89 -7.30 -6.47
CA SER A 86 -1.62 -6.96 -5.83
C SER A 86 -1.58 -7.57 -4.44
N ILE A 87 -0.53 -8.33 -4.13
CA ILE A 87 -0.41 -9.04 -2.86
C ILE A 87 0.81 -8.54 -2.10
N LYS A 88 0.58 -8.02 -0.90
CA LYS A 88 1.62 -7.66 0.04
C LYS A 88 1.82 -8.77 1.07
N ILE A 89 3.05 -9.23 1.18
CA ILE A 89 3.46 -10.30 2.09
C ILE A 89 4.39 -9.70 3.13
N SER A 90 4.04 -9.81 4.41
CA SER A 90 4.85 -9.24 5.49
C SER A 90 6.07 -10.08 5.89
N ASN A 91 6.10 -11.36 5.52
CA ASN A 91 7.17 -12.29 5.90
C ASN A 91 7.70 -13.03 4.68
N LYS A 92 9.02 -12.96 4.43
CA LYS A 92 9.68 -13.62 3.30
C LYS A 92 9.44 -15.14 3.26
N GLU A 93 9.22 -15.78 4.41
CA GLU A 93 8.94 -17.23 4.48
C GLU A 93 7.60 -17.61 3.83
N LEU A 94 6.70 -16.63 3.63
CA LEU A 94 5.43 -16.84 2.92
C LEU A 94 5.59 -16.72 1.40
N VAL A 95 6.71 -16.19 0.89
CA VAL A 95 6.93 -15.99 -0.56
C VAL A 95 6.92 -17.33 -1.32
N PRO A 96 7.63 -18.40 -0.88
CA PRO A 96 7.54 -19.71 -1.54
C PRO A 96 6.13 -20.31 -1.51
N VAL A 97 5.37 -20.07 -0.43
CA VAL A 97 3.97 -20.51 -0.32
C VAL A 97 3.13 -19.80 -1.38
N MET A 98 3.25 -18.49 -1.52
CA MET A 98 2.51 -17.73 -2.52
C MET A 98 2.89 -18.10 -3.95
N ALA A 99 4.17 -18.39 -4.23
CA ALA A 99 4.61 -18.89 -5.54
C ALA A 99 3.94 -20.24 -5.87
N SER A 100 3.88 -21.16 -4.91
CA SER A 100 3.17 -22.45 -5.06
C SER A 100 1.67 -22.25 -5.34
N ILE A 101 1.01 -21.32 -4.65
CA ILE A 101 -0.42 -21.01 -4.88
C ILE A 101 -0.64 -20.39 -6.26
N ALA A 102 0.28 -19.52 -6.71
CA ALA A 102 0.21 -18.92 -8.03
C ALA A 102 0.34 -19.98 -9.15
N GLU A 103 1.28 -20.92 -9.00
CA GLU A 103 1.46 -22.02 -9.94
C GLU A 103 0.21 -22.93 -9.99
N GLU A 104 -0.34 -23.29 -8.83
CA GLU A 104 -1.56 -24.11 -8.72
C GLU A 104 -2.76 -23.45 -9.42
N ASN A 105 -2.88 -22.12 -9.32
CA ASN A 105 -3.92 -21.33 -9.98
C ASN A 105 -3.57 -20.92 -11.43
N LYS A 106 -2.41 -21.33 -11.94
CA LYS A 106 -1.89 -20.98 -13.28
C LYS A 106 -1.83 -19.47 -13.53
N VAL A 107 -1.54 -18.69 -12.50
CA VAL A 107 -1.41 -17.23 -12.59
C VAL A 107 0.06 -16.84 -12.70
N HIS A 108 0.36 -15.89 -13.57
CA HIS A 108 1.69 -15.31 -13.65
C HIS A 108 1.90 -14.37 -12.46
N CYS A 109 2.98 -14.55 -11.72
CA CYS A 109 3.33 -13.74 -10.56
C CYS A 109 4.62 -12.97 -10.82
N TYR A 110 4.59 -11.66 -10.59
CA TYR A 110 5.78 -10.83 -10.51
C TYR A 110 6.05 -10.51 -9.04
N ALA A 111 7.21 -10.94 -8.54
CA ALA A 111 7.65 -10.66 -7.19
C ALA A 111 8.67 -9.52 -7.19
N ALA A 112 8.45 -8.54 -6.32
CA ALA A 112 9.41 -7.48 -6.03
C ALA A 112 9.67 -7.44 -4.52
N GLU A 113 10.93 -7.27 -4.16
CA GLU A 113 11.35 -7.10 -2.77
C GLU A 113 11.44 -5.61 -2.43
N TYR A 114 10.91 -5.24 -1.26
CA TYR A 114 10.94 -3.87 -0.77
C TYR A 114 11.47 -3.84 0.66
N TYR A 115 12.25 -2.81 0.96
CA TYR A 115 12.66 -2.52 2.32
C TYR A 115 11.61 -1.67 3.01
N GLN A 116 11.02 -2.20 4.08
CA GLN A 116 10.15 -1.43 4.93
C GLN A 116 10.99 -0.65 5.95
N VAL A 117 10.84 0.67 5.95
CA VAL A 117 11.42 1.55 6.97
C VAL A 117 10.33 2.00 7.94
N TRP A 118 10.67 2.04 9.23
CA TRP A 118 9.79 2.56 10.26
C TRP A 118 10.51 3.65 11.03
N LEU A 119 9.88 4.83 11.06
CA LEU A 119 10.30 5.93 11.89
C LEU A 119 9.29 6.06 13.05
N PRO A 120 9.75 5.98 14.32
CA PRO A 120 8.88 6.24 15.45
C PRO A 120 8.25 7.64 15.38
N PRO A 121 6.96 7.80 15.74
CA PRO A 121 6.29 9.09 15.73
C PRO A 121 7.06 10.19 16.47
N GLU A 122 7.61 9.90 17.64
CA GLU A 122 8.39 10.84 18.45
C GLU A 122 9.69 11.32 17.76
N LYS A 123 10.23 10.52 16.83
CA LYS A 123 11.37 10.93 16.01
C LYS A 123 10.95 11.70 14.77
N SER A 124 9.72 11.50 14.29
CA SER A 124 9.18 12.18 13.12
C SER A 124 8.88 13.66 13.37
N GLU A 125 8.46 14.00 14.59
CA GLU A 125 8.13 15.38 15.00
C GLU A 125 9.35 16.32 14.98
N ASN A 126 10.56 15.76 15.09
CA ASN A 126 11.81 16.50 15.21
C ASN A 126 12.65 16.45 13.92
N ILE A 127 12.05 16.05 12.78
CA ILE A 127 12.75 16.11 11.50
C ILE A 127 12.88 17.57 11.06
N GLU A 128 14.11 18.08 11.10
CA GLU A 128 14.44 19.37 10.48
C GLU A 128 14.76 19.19 8.99
N ILE A 129 14.05 19.92 8.14
CA ILE A 129 14.34 19.97 6.72
C ILE A 129 15.29 21.15 6.45
N ASN A 130 16.58 20.87 6.55
CA ASN A 130 17.63 21.83 6.30
C ASN A 130 18.13 21.74 4.84
N ASN A 131 18.70 22.83 4.31
CA ASN A 131 19.34 22.90 2.99
C ASN A 131 18.40 22.86 1.76
N ILE A 132 17.20 23.42 1.85
CA ILE A 132 16.41 23.71 0.64
C ILE A 132 17.05 24.92 -0.08
N PRO A 133 17.44 24.81 -1.37
CA PRO A 133 17.94 25.94 -2.14
C PRO A 133 17.01 27.16 -2.08
N ALA A 134 17.59 28.37 -2.12
CA ALA A 134 16.86 29.61 -1.87
C ALA A 134 15.72 29.90 -2.88
N ASP A 135 15.81 29.33 -4.07
CA ASP A 135 14.84 29.39 -5.17
C ASP A 135 13.77 28.30 -5.10
N LEU A 136 13.89 27.35 -4.17
CA LEU A 136 12.97 26.25 -3.97
C LEU A 136 12.16 26.38 -2.66
N GLU A 137 11.02 25.72 -2.62
CA GLU A 137 10.17 25.61 -1.44
C GLU A 137 9.43 24.26 -1.42
N LEU A 138 9.12 23.79 -0.21
CA LEU A 138 8.19 22.67 -0.02
C LEU A 138 6.79 23.22 0.20
N ARG A 139 5.80 22.64 -0.49
CA ARG A 139 4.38 22.97 -0.30
C ARG A 139 3.56 21.69 -0.33
N ASP A 140 2.35 21.77 0.20
CA ASP A 140 1.40 20.67 0.12
C ASP A 140 1.00 20.40 -1.34
N LEU A 141 0.78 19.13 -1.64
CA LEU A 141 0.15 18.72 -2.88
C LEU A 141 -1.36 18.93 -2.78
N GLU A 142 -1.93 19.56 -3.79
CA GLU A 142 -3.35 19.78 -3.96
C GLU A 142 -3.87 18.98 -5.16
N GLU A 143 -5.19 18.87 -5.28
CA GLU A 143 -5.85 18.15 -6.37
C GLU A 143 -5.33 18.52 -7.76
N GLN A 144 -5.07 19.81 -8.01
CA GLN A 144 -4.57 20.31 -9.30
C GLN A 144 -3.19 19.75 -9.68
N HIS A 145 -2.42 19.21 -8.73
CA HIS A 145 -1.13 18.58 -8.99
C HIS A 145 -1.25 17.12 -9.45
N THR A 146 -2.47 16.54 -9.48
CA THR A 146 -2.71 15.16 -9.92
C THR A 146 -2.08 14.86 -11.28
N ASP A 147 -2.31 15.72 -12.26
CA ASP A 147 -1.88 15.50 -13.65
C ASP A 147 -0.36 15.40 -13.76
N ILE A 148 0.36 16.31 -13.11
CA ILE A 148 1.82 16.35 -13.19
C ILE A 148 2.43 15.17 -12.42
N VAL A 149 1.91 14.85 -11.23
CA VAL A 149 2.35 13.68 -10.47
C VAL A 149 2.14 12.41 -11.30
N ASN A 150 0.95 12.23 -11.88
CA ASN A 150 0.64 11.06 -12.69
C ASN A 150 1.51 10.97 -13.97
N LYS A 151 1.73 12.10 -14.67
CA LYS A 151 2.58 12.13 -15.88
C LYS A 151 4.02 11.72 -15.59
N THR A 152 4.55 12.10 -14.43
CA THR A 152 5.91 11.75 -14.01
C THR A 152 6.04 10.37 -13.39
N TRP A 153 4.92 9.69 -13.11
CA TRP A 153 4.94 8.37 -12.52
C TRP A 153 5.35 7.30 -13.52
N ALA A 154 6.37 6.52 -13.17
CA ALA A 154 6.88 5.43 -14.02
C ALA A 154 5.83 4.35 -14.30
N ASN A 155 4.93 4.13 -13.33
CA ASN A 155 3.90 3.11 -13.39
C ASN A 155 2.52 3.67 -13.80
N ARG A 156 2.49 4.81 -14.49
CA ARG A 156 1.23 5.36 -15.00
C ARG A 156 0.55 4.39 -15.97
N GLY A 157 -0.77 4.40 -15.95
CA GLY A 157 -1.63 3.58 -16.81
C GLY A 157 -3.04 4.16 -16.90
N PRO A 158 -3.97 3.46 -17.56
CA PRO A 158 -5.37 3.88 -17.60
C PRO A 158 -5.91 4.14 -16.18
N ASP A 159 -6.61 5.27 -16.01
CA ASP A 159 -7.26 5.71 -14.76
C ASP A 159 -6.33 5.92 -13.54
N THR A 160 -5.01 5.83 -13.71
CA THR A 160 -4.05 6.07 -12.62
C THR A 160 -4.07 7.50 -12.08
N ASP A 161 -4.49 8.47 -12.88
CA ASP A 161 -4.74 9.84 -12.44
C ASP A 161 -5.76 9.89 -11.29
N LYS A 162 -6.83 9.08 -11.35
CA LYS A 162 -7.86 9.03 -10.32
C LYS A 162 -7.33 8.43 -9.01
N LEU A 163 -6.45 7.42 -9.13
CA LEU A 163 -5.75 6.85 -7.99
C LEU A 163 -4.85 7.89 -7.31
N ILE A 164 -4.01 8.57 -8.10
CA ILE A 164 -3.11 9.62 -7.61
C ILE A 164 -3.89 10.77 -6.96
N ARG A 165 -4.99 11.21 -7.59
CA ARG A 165 -5.90 12.22 -7.04
C ARG A 165 -6.38 11.82 -5.65
N ASN A 166 -6.89 10.60 -5.52
CA ASN A 166 -7.44 10.14 -4.24
C ASN A 166 -6.35 10.01 -3.17
N PHE A 167 -5.13 9.62 -3.53
CA PHE A 167 -4.01 9.64 -2.59
C PHE A 167 -3.68 11.05 -2.11
N ILE A 168 -3.58 12.02 -3.01
CA ILE A 168 -3.36 13.42 -2.63
C ILE A 168 -4.48 13.90 -1.69
N MET A 169 -5.74 13.60 -2.01
CA MET A 169 -6.87 14.09 -1.22
C MET A 169 -7.09 13.38 0.12
N LEU A 170 -6.73 12.10 0.22
CA LEU A 170 -6.95 11.30 1.44
C LEU A 170 -5.76 11.33 2.39
N ASN A 171 -4.55 11.37 1.84
CA ASN A 171 -3.30 11.32 2.60
C ASN A 171 -2.53 12.64 2.62
N GLY A 172 -2.88 13.58 1.74
CA GLY A 172 -2.03 14.72 1.45
C GLY A 172 -0.80 14.31 0.63
N GLY A 173 0.22 15.13 0.75
CA GLY A 173 1.51 14.93 0.12
C GLY A 173 2.25 16.25 0.15
N VAL A 174 3.57 16.19 0.06
CA VAL A 174 4.42 17.38 -0.06
C VAL A 174 5.00 17.37 -1.45
N GLY A 175 5.25 18.52 -2.07
CA GLY A 175 6.00 18.67 -3.31
C GLY A 175 7.10 19.71 -3.16
N LEU A 176 8.15 19.60 -3.98
CA LEU A 176 9.22 20.58 -4.11
C LEU A 176 8.92 21.47 -5.33
N PHE A 177 8.89 22.78 -5.14
CA PHE A 177 8.51 23.76 -6.13
C PHE A 177 9.58 24.84 -6.27
N ASN A 178 9.69 25.43 -7.46
CA ASN A 178 10.31 26.75 -7.59
C ASN A 178 9.41 27.78 -6.91
N LYS A 179 10.00 28.77 -6.24
CA LYS A 179 9.24 29.89 -5.68
C LYS A 179 8.56 30.69 -6.79
N GLY A 180 7.24 30.84 -6.70
CA GLY A 180 6.41 31.55 -7.68
C GLY A 180 5.58 30.61 -8.57
N PRO A 181 6.20 29.72 -9.38
CA PRO A 181 5.46 28.72 -10.16
C PRO A 181 4.59 27.80 -9.29
N THR A 182 3.44 27.37 -9.82
CA THR A 182 2.53 26.43 -9.16
C THR A 182 2.80 24.97 -9.50
N ILE A 183 3.75 24.69 -10.41
CA ILE A 183 4.06 23.33 -10.86
C ILE A 183 5.25 22.79 -10.05
N PRO A 184 5.15 21.58 -9.46
CA PRO A 184 6.24 20.97 -8.70
C PRO A 184 7.40 20.57 -9.63
N CYS A 185 8.61 20.84 -9.17
CA CYS A 185 9.87 20.44 -9.82
C CYS A 185 10.22 18.98 -9.53
N ALA A 186 9.82 18.50 -8.35
CA ALA A 186 9.87 17.11 -7.94
C ALA A 186 8.81 16.90 -6.86
N GLY A 187 8.10 15.78 -6.88
CA GLY A 187 7.38 15.32 -5.70
C GLY A 187 8.21 14.21 -5.03
N PRO A 188 8.23 14.07 -3.69
CA PRO A 188 8.29 12.73 -3.16
C PRO A 188 7.19 11.94 -3.87
N SER A 189 7.54 10.76 -4.37
CA SER A 189 6.58 9.79 -4.85
C SER A 189 5.69 9.40 -3.67
N SER A 190 4.77 10.27 -3.27
CA SER A 190 3.74 10.09 -2.25
C SER A 190 4.25 9.19 -1.12
N THR A 191 5.09 9.77 -0.26
CA THR A 191 5.51 9.16 1.01
C THR A 191 4.34 9.17 1.99
N THR A 192 3.27 8.48 1.61
CA THR A 192 2.61 7.57 2.52
C THR A 192 3.17 6.20 2.19
N SER A 193 3.48 5.44 3.21
CA SER A 193 3.91 4.03 3.19
C SER A 193 2.94 3.07 2.46
N THR A 194 2.09 3.58 1.58
CA THR A 194 1.06 2.88 0.80
C THR A 194 1.16 3.17 -0.70
N VAL A 195 1.72 4.31 -1.15
CA VAL A 195 1.66 4.66 -2.58
C VAL A 195 2.90 4.24 -3.36
N SER A 196 4.07 4.17 -2.72
CA SER A 196 5.24 3.50 -3.32
C SER A 196 4.98 2.01 -3.61
N GLU A 197 3.94 1.43 -3.03
CA GLU A 197 3.69 -0.01 -3.02
C GLU A 197 2.53 -0.44 -3.92
N CYS A 198 1.81 0.51 -4.53
CA CYS A 198 0.67 0.18 -5.39
C CYS A 198 1.04 -0.31 -6.79
N CYS A 199 2.32 -0.32 -7.18
CA CYS A 199 2.68 -0.62 -8.56
C CYS A 199 3.95 -1.43 -8.70
N SER A 200 3.76 -2.74 -8.73
CA SER A 200 4.20 -3.50 -9.89
C SER A 200 2.96 -3.75 -10.75
N LEU A 201 2.70 -2.87 -11.72
CA LEU A 201 1.67 -3.07 -12.74
C LEU A 201 2.25 -3.89 -13.88
#